data_AF-A0A254QE05-F1
#
_entry.id   AF-A0A254QE05-F1
#
_cell.length_a   1.000
_cell.length_b   1.000
_cell.length_c   1.000
_cell.angle_alpha   90.00
_cell.angle_beta   90.00
_cell.angle_gamma   90.00
#
_symmetry.space_group_name_H-M   'P 1'
#
loop_
_entity.id
_entity.type
_entity.pdbx_description
1 polymer ?
#
loop_
_entity_poly.entity_id
_entity_poly.type
_entity_poly.pdbx_seq_one_letter_code
_entity_poly.pdbx_strand_id
1 'polypeptide(L)'
;MVDRWNISRAVLLAIGSVDEISQAILVYAHNEPVVVGVGIDIVDVARIAHAMRNPRFVPKILTEREEVYCKNAQQVAGRWAAKEAVIKAVGIPLVMRNIEILNDPLGQPHVTIRDLRFDGVRLRINVSISHEKTHAAGVAVVERVVLQVPF
;
A
#
# COMPACT_ATOMS: atom_id res chain seq x y z
N MET A 1 -19.03 15.04 -1.45
CA MET A 1 -19.57 13.67 -1.32
C MET A 1 -20.64 13.56 -2.40
N VAL A 2 -20.27 13.10 -3.60
CA VAL A 2 -21.16 13.07 -4.76
C VAL A 2 -21.62 11.63 -4.93
N ASP A 3 -22.94 11.42 -4.94
CA ASP A 3 -23.60 10.15 -5.22
C ASP A 3 -23.06 9.53 -6.51
N ARG A 4 -22.26 8.47 -6.38
CA ARG A 4 -21.68 7.71 -7.50
C ARG A 4 -22.51 6.50 -7.92
N TRP A 5 -23.76 6.39 -7.43
CA TRP A 5 -24.66 5.26 -7.69
C TRP A 5 -25.70 5.51 -8.80
N ASN A 6 -25.62 6.62 -9.53
CA ASN A 6 -26.61 6.95 -10.54
C ASN A 6 -26.27 6.37 -11.92
N ILE A 7 -26.12 5.03 -12.00
CA ILE A 7 -26.21 4.35 -13.30
C ILE A 7 -27.68 4.43 -13.69
N SER A 8 -27.98 5.22 -14.71
CA SER A 8 -29.34 5.42 -15.17
C SER A 8 -29.96 4.07 -15.55
N ARG A 9 -31.18 3.82 -15.06
CA ARG A 9 -31.99 2.60 -15.31
C ARG A 9 -32.09 2.24 -16.81
N ALA A 10 -31.84 3.22 -17.68
CA ALA A 10 -31.77 3.07 -19.13
C ALA A 10 -30.58 2.22 -19.63
N VAL A 11 -29.42 2.25 -18.97
CA VAL A 11 -28.25 1.46 -19.36
C VAL A 11 -28.43 -0.02 -19.01
N LEU A 12 -29.05 -0.31 -17.86
CA LEU A 12 -29.33 -1.67 -17.39
C LEU A 12 -30.35 -2.43 -18.25
N LEU A 13 -31.30 -1.73 -18.88
CA LEU A 13 -32.31 -2.34 -19.75
C LEU A 13 -31.75 -2.75 -21.12
N ALA A 14 -30.56 -2.28 -21.51
CA ALA A 14 -29.92 -2.64 -22.77
C ALA A 14 -29.13 -3.96 -22.70
N ILE A 15 -28.96 -4.53 -21.49
CA ILE A 15 -28.09 -5.67 -21.20
C ILE A 15 -28.94 -6.92 -21.00
N GLY A 16 -29.40 -7.52 -22.11
CA GLY A 16 -29.88 -8.91 -22.09
C GLY A 16 -31.06 -9.23 -21.15
N SER A 17 -31.22 -10.52 -20.88
CA SER A 17 -32.30 -11.08 -20.06
C SER A 17 -32.27 -10.60 -18.60
N VAL A 18 -33.39 -10.72 -17.88
CA VAL A 18 -33.51 -10.32 -16.46
C VAL A 18 -32.45 -10.99 -15.56
N ASP A 19 -32.01 -12.20 -15.93
CA ASP A 19 -30.95 -12.92 -15.23
C ASP A 19 -29.56 -12.29 -15.46
N GLU A 20 -29.27 -11.84 -16.68
CA GLU A 20 -28.02 -11.14 -17.00
C GLU A 20 -27.94 -9.77 -16.31
N ILE A 21 -29.07 -9.06 -16.24
CA ILE A 21 -29.20 -7.81 -15.48
C ILE A 21 -28.98 -8.08 -13.98
N SER A 22 -29.56 -9.16 -13.45
CA SER A 22 -29.45 -9.50 -12.03
C SER A 22 -28.03 -9.93 -11.65
N GLN A 23 -27.33 -10.68 -12.51
CA GLN A 23 -25.91 -11.02 -12.36
C GLN A 23 -25.02 -9.76 -12.43
N ALA A 24 -25.28 -8.86 -13.38
CA ALA A 24 -24.56 -7.60 -13.47
C ALA A 24 -24.79 -6.74 -12.20
N ILE A 25 -26.03 -6.56 -11.76
CA ILE A 25 -26.36 -5.81 -10.54
C ILE A 25 -25.66 -6.41 -9.31
N LEU A 26 -25.63 -7.74 -9.16
CA LEU A 26 -24.92 -8.41 -8.05
C LEU A 26 -23.40 -8.15 -8.09
N VAL A 27 -22.78 -8.20 -9.27
CA VAL A 27 -21.36 -7.86 -9.44
C VAL A 27 -21.10 -6.38 -9.14
N TYR A 28 -22.00 -5.47 -9.55
CA TYR A 28 -21.86 -4.03 -9.32
C TYR A 28 -22.18 -3.60 -7.88
N ALA A 29 -23.08 -4.31 -7.19
CA ALA A 29 -23.51 -4.00 -5.83
C ALA A 29 -22.49 -4.43 -4.75
N HIS A 30 -21.55 -5.32 -5.07
CA HIS A 30 -20.51 -5.80 -4.13
C HIS A 30 -19.12 -5.17 -4.37
N ASN A 31 -19.05 -3.94 -4.86
CA ASN A 31 -17.81 -3.18 -5.11
C ASN A 31 -17.12 -2.64 -3.84
N GLU A 32 -17.16 -3.39 -2.73
CA GLU A 32 -16.42 -3.03 -1.54
C GLU A 32 -14.95 -3.46 -1.66
N PRO A 33 -13.98 -2.61 -1.29
CA PRO A 33 -12.58 -3.02 -1.24
C PRO A 33 -12.44 -4.21 -0.29
N VAL A 34 -11.88 -5.31 -0.80
CA VAL A 34 -11.65 -6.53 -0.01
C VAL A 34 -10.23 -6.50 0.51
N VAL A 35 -10.05 -6.57 1.82
CA VAL A 35 -8.73 -6.77 2.42
C VAL A 35 -8.22 -8.16 2.05
N VAL A 36 -7.10 -8.20 1.32
CA VAL A 36 -6.47 -9.45 0.83
C VAL A 36 -5.16 -9.75 1.54
N GLY A 37 -4.64 -8.83 2.34
CA GLY A 37 -3.42 -9.04 3.10
C GLY A 37 -3.19 -7.98 4.18
N VAL A 38 -2.52 -8.39 5.25
CA VAL A 38 -2.11 -7.51 6.35
C VAL A 38 -0.69 -7.85 6.77
N GLY A 39 0.06 -6.85 7.17
CA GLY A 39 1.41 -7.01 7.69
C GLY A 39 1.68 -6.01 8.79
N ILE A 40 2.43 -6.44 9.79
CA ILE A 40 2.94 -5.60 10.88
C ILE A 40 4.40 -5.95 11.14
N ASP A 41 5.18 -4.94 11.49
CA ASP A 41 6.55 -5.14 11.94
C ASP A 41 6.93 -4.11 13.01
N ILE A 42 7.84 -4.51 13.90
CA ILE A 42 8.43 -3.65 14.93
C ILE A 42 9.94 -3.80 14.91
N VAL A 43 10.64 -2.68 15.01
CA VAL A 43 12.09 -2.58 14.83
C VAL A 43 12.70 -1.79 15.98
N ASP A 44 13.77 -2.32 16.55
CA ASP A 44 14.63 -1.61 17.48
C ASP A 44 15.43 -0.51 16.75
N VAL A 45 15.26 0.75 17.18
CA VAL A 45 15.94 1.93 16.63
C VAL A 45 17.46 1.85 16.84
N ALA A 46 17.92 1.31 17.97
CA ALA A 46 19.36 1.15 18.25
C ALA A 46 20.01 0.15 17.29
N ARG A 47 19.29 -0.91 16.91
CA ARG A 47 19.74 -1.87 15.88
C ARG A 47 19.95 -1.18 14.54
N ILE A 48 19.02 -0.31 14.14
CA ILE A 48 19.13 0.47 12.91
C ILE A 48 20.27 1.48 12.98
N ALA A 49 20.39 2.21 14.10
CA ALA A 49 21.49 3.14 14.32
C ALA A 49 22.87 2.46 14.23
N HIS A 50 23.00 1.24 14.77
CA HIS A 50 24.21 0.44 14.63
C HIS A 50 24.47 0.04 13.17
N ALA A 51 23.44 -0.43 12.46
CA ALA A 51 23.57 -0.85 11.06
C ALA A 51 23.92 0.32 10.11
N MET A 52 23.40 1.52 10.39
CA MET A 52 23.71 2.75 9.63
C MET A 52 25.18 3.17 9.70
N ARG A 53 25.99 2.62 10.63
CA ARG A 53 27.45 2.82 10.62
C ARG A 53 28.10 2.24 9.37
N ASN A 54 27.46 1.28 8.71
CA ASN A 54 27.85 0.82 7.39
C ASN A 54 27.22 1.72 6.32
N PRO A 55 28.02 2.46 5.52
CA PRO A 55 27.49 3.38 4.50
C PRO A 55 26.68 2.69 3.40
N ARG A 56 26.82 1.37 3.24
CA ARG A 56 26.03 0.58 2.28
C ARG A 56 24.67 0.15 2.82
N PHE A 57 24.38 0.37 4.10
CA PHE A 57 23.13 -0.07 4.71
C PHE A 57 21.94 0.72 4.19
N VAL A 58 21.94 2.04 4.37
CA VAL A 58 20.82 2.91 3.98
C VAL A 58 20.45 2.76 2.49
N PRO A 59 21.42 2.76 1.54
CA PRO A 59 21.11 2.57 0.12
C PRO A 59 20.57 1.19 -0.24
N LYS A 60 20.63 0.17 0.63
CA LYS A 60 19.96 -1.12 0.38
C LYS A 60 18.47 -1.08 0.75
N ILE A 61 18.10 -0.15 1.62
CA ILE A 61 16.77 -0.08 2.22
C ILE A 61 15.96 1.02 1.58
N LEU A 62 16.52 2.21 1.44
CA LEU A 62 15.84 3.42 0.97
C LEU A 62 16.10 3.69 -0.51
N THR A 63 15.12 4.30 -1.18
CA THR A 63 15.34 4.99 -2.45
C THR A 63 16.03 6.32 -2.21
N GLU A 64 16.60 6.89 -3.27
CA GLU A 64 17.24 8.20 -3.23
C GLU A 64 16.28 9.28 -2.73
N ARG A 65 14.99 9.19 -3.10
CA ARG A 65 13.94 10.14 -2.66
C ARG A 65 13.63 9.98 -1.18
N GLU A 66 13.69 8.76 -0.65
CA GLU A 66 13.51 8.49 0.78
C GLU A 66 14.68 9.00 1.62
N GLU A 67 15.91 8.84 1.13
CA GLU A 67 17.12 9.34 1.77
C GLU A 67 17.13 10.87 1.92
N VAL A 68 16.41 11.61 1.05
CA VAL A 68 16.31 13.07 1.14
C VAL A 68 15.71 13.53 2.47
N TYR A 69 14.77 12.78 3.07
CA TYR A 69 14.13 13.18 4.32
C TYR A 69 14.38 12.21 5.50
N CYS A 70 14.81 10.96 5.26
CA CYS A 70 15.21 10.04 6.32
C CYS A 70 16.66 10.29 6.73
N LYS A 71 16.88 11.21 7.68
CA LYS A 71 18.21 11.64 8.14
C LYS A 71 18.67 10.97 9.43
N ASN A 72 17.76 10.44 10.23
CA ASN A 72 18.09 9.83 11.52
C ASN A 72 17.63 8.37 11.62
N ALA A 73 18.14 7.67 12.63
CA ALA A 73 17.85 6.25 12.83
C ALA A 73 16.36 5.95 13.08
N GLN A 74 15.61 6.86 13.71
CA GLN A 74 14.17 6.66 13.94
C GLN A 74 13.39 6.66 12.62
N GLN A 75 13.71 7.59 11.71
CA GLN A 75 13.10 7.67 10.40
C GLN A 75 13.44 6.44 9.54
N VAL A 76 14.72 6.03 9.54
CA VAL A 76 15.15 4.82 8.83
C VAL A 76 14.51 3.56 9.42
N ALA A 77 14.37 3.48 10.74
CA ALA A 77 13.71 2.37 11.43
C ALA A 77 12.21 2.31 11.09
N GLY A 78 11.54 3.47 11.03
CA GLY A 78 10.15 3.57 10.60
C GLY A 78 9.96 3.08 9.16
N ARG A 79 10.86 3.45 8.25
CA ARG A 79 10.85 2.94 6.87
C ARG A 79 11.15 1.45 6.78
N TRP A 80 12.08 0.93 7.58
CA TRP A 80 12.32 -0.51 7.68
C TRP A 80 11.04 -1.25 8.08
N ALA A 81 10.44 -0.86 9.22
CA ALA A 81 9.24 -1.51 9.74
C ALA A 81 8.08 -1.45 8.75
N ALA A 82 7.88 -0.30 8.11
CA ALA A 82 6.85 -0.12 7.09
C ALA A 82 7.06 -1.02 5.86
N LYS A 83 8.30 -1.12 5.37
CA LYS A 83 8.61 -1.96 4.20
C LYS A 83 8.48 -3.45 4.51
N GLU A 84 8.90 -3.89 5.69
CA GLU A 84 8.66 -5.26 6.17
C GLU A 84 7.17 -5.56 6.29
N ALA A 85 6.38 -4.63 6.84
CA ALA A 85 4.93 -4.76 6.89
C ALA A 85 4.33 -4.89 5.49
N VAL A 86 4.78 -4.10 4.51
CA VAL A 86 4.36 -4.22 3.10
C VAL A 86 4.73 -5.58 2.52
N ILE A 87 5.95 -6.08 2.73
CA ILE A 87 6.39 -7.40 2.24
C ILE A 87 5.48 -8.51 2.78
N LYS A 88 5.18 -8.48 4.08
CA LYS A 88 4.28 -9.44 4.74
C LYS A 88 2.86 -9.35 4.20
N ALA A 89 2.34 -8.14 4.00
CA ALA A 89 0.97 -7.92 3.55
C ALA A 89 0.78 -8.30 2.07
N VAL A 90 1.77 -8.08 1.21
CA VAL A 90 1.73 -8.45 -0.22
C VAL A 90 1.93 -9.96 -0.40
N GLY A 91 2.71 -10.62 0.46
CA GLY A 91 2.87 -12.08 0.44
C GLY A 91 3.83 -12.61 -0.61
N ILE A 92 4.67 -11.75 -1.22
CA ILE A 92 5.75 -12.16 -2.13
C ILE A 92 7.09 -11.54 -1.69
N PRO A 93 8.24 -12.20 -1.98
CA PRO A 93 9.55 -11.61 -1.69
C PRO A 93 9.78 -10.35 -2.54
N LEU A 94 10.01 -9.22 -1.88
CA LEU A 94 10.36 -7.93 -2.50
C LEU A 94 11.69 -7.42 -1.95
N VAL A 95 12.46 -6.74 -2.80
CA VAL A 95 13.64 -5.97 -2.36
C VAL A 95 13.15 -4.69 -1.70
N MET A 96 13.64 -4.36 -0.50
CA MET A 96 13.18 -3.18 0.24
C MET A 96 13.33 -1.87 -0.54
N ARG A 97 14.43 -1.69 -1.27
CA ARG A 97 14.62 -0.51 -2.13
C ARG A 97 13.59 -0.40 -3.26
N ASN A 98 12.96 -1.49 -3.67
CA ASN A 98 11.88 -1.44 -4.68
C ASN A 98 10.55 -0.95 -4.09
N ILE A 99 10.42 -0.88 -2.77
CA ILE A 99 9.24 -0.35 -2.08
C ILE A 99 9.56 1.10 -1.70
N GLU A 100 9.02 2.09 -2.39
CA GLU A 100 9.19 3.51 -2.06
C GLU A 100 8.01 3.97 -1.20
N ILE A 101 8.28 4.59 -0.05
CA ILE A 101 7.24 5.15 0.83
C ILE A 101 7.48 6.65 0.98
N LEU A 102 6.66 7.49 0.37
CA LEU A 102 6.79 8.95 0.45
C LEU A 102 5.58 9.56 1.13
N ASN A 103 5.80 10.59 1.94
CA ASN A 103 4.69 11.32 2.54
C ASN A 103 4.16 12.34 1.52
N ASP A 104 2.84 12.50 1.47
CA ASP A 104 2.20 13.61 0.76
C ASP A 104 2.34 14.93 1.54
N PRO A 105 1.86 16.07 0.99
CA PRO A 105 1.95 17.37 1.69
C PRO A 105 1.21 17.42 3.03
N LEU A 106 0.27 16.51 3.29
CA LEU A 106 -0.45 16.40 4.58
C LEU A 106 0.26 15.44 5.55
N GLY A 107 1.36 14.81 5.12
CA GLY A 107 2.15 13.89 5.93
C GLY A 107 1.70 12.43 5.82
N GLN A 108 0.68 12.10 5.03
CA GLN A 108 0.23 10.72 4.88
C GLN A 108 1.23 9.93 4.02
N PRO A 109 1.72 8.75 4.47
CA PRO A 109 2.65 7.93 3.69
C PRO A 109 1.93 7.16 2.58
N HIS A 110 2.51 7.18 1.38
CA HIS A 110 2.05 6.48 0.18
C HIS A 110 3.10 5.50 -0.31
N VAL A 111 2.67 4.28 -0.64
CA VAL A 111 3.55 3.18 -1.09
C VAL A 111 3.56 3.08 -2.62
N THR A 112 4.74 2.95 -3.21
CA THR A 112 4.94 2.57 -4.61
C THR A 112 5.87 1.37 -4.69
N ILE A 113 5.47 0.29 -5.36
CA ILE A 113 6.30 -0.90 -5.55
C ILE A 113 6.80 -0.95 -6.99
N ARG A 114 8.12 -0.99 -7.16
CA ARG A 114 8.81 -1.13 -8.46
C ARG A 114 9.22 -2.59 -8.69
N ASP A 115 8.23 -3.47 -8.77
CA ASP A 115 8.41 -4.90 -9.05
C ASP A 115 7.25 -5.38 -9.94
N LEU A 116 7.58 -6.02 -11.07
CA LEU A 116 6.59 -6.44 -12.08
C LEU A 116 5.60 -7.50 -11.58
N ARG A 117 5.93 -8.18 -10.48
CA ARG A 117 5.05 -9.20 -9.87
C ARG A 117 3.95 -8.58 -9.02
N PHE A 118 4.05 -7.28 -8.70
CA PHE A 118 3.03 -6.57 -7.94
C PHE A 118 1.96 -5.96 -8.86
N ASP A 119 0.71 -6.39 -8.69
CA ASP A 119 -0.45 -5.86 -9.42
C ASP A 119 -0.92 -4.53 -8.81
N GLY A 120 -0.18 -3.44 -9.06
CA GLY A 120 -0.55 -2.10 -8.61
C GLY A 120 -1.79 -1.52 -9.30
N VAL A 121 -2.38 -2.24 -10.25
CA VAL A 121 -3.59 -1.85 -10.96
C VAL A 121 -4.81 -2.32 -10.17
N ARG A 122 -4.77 -3.52 -9.59
CA ARG A 122 -5.87 -4.09 -8.78
C ARG A 122 -5.63 -4.08 -7.28
N LEU A 123 -4.41 -3.80 -6.82
CA LEU A 123 -4.06 -3.79 -5.40
C LEU A 123 -3.70 -2.38 -4.94
N ARG A 124 -4.33 -1.93 -3.86
CA ARG A 124 -3.95 -0.73 -3.10
C ARG A 124 -3.29 -1.13 -1.80
N ILE A 125 -2.30 -0.34 -1.38
CA ILE A 125 -1.59 -0.55 -0.12
C ILE A 125 -1.78 0.70 0.74
N ASN A 126 -2.39 0.52 1.91
CA ASN A 126 -2.44 1.53 2.95
C ASN A 126 -1.36 1.20 3.98
N VAL A 127 -0.56 2.20 4.37
CA VAL A 127 0.51 2.03 5.36
C VAL A 127 0.36 3.06 6.47
N SER A 128 0.73 2.68 7.69
CA SER A 128 0.89 3.61 8.80
C SER A 128 2.20 3.31 9.52
N ILE A 129 2.86 4.37 9.98
CA ILE A 129 4.20 4.33 10.55
C ILE A 129 4.17 5.09 11.86
N SER A 130 4.69 4.47 12.91
CA SER A 130 4.84 5.08 14.21
C SER A 130 6.26 4.84 14.72
N HIS A 131 6.80 5.77 15.49
CA HIS A 131 8.07 5.56 16.16
C HIS A 131 8.08 6.27 17.51
N GLU A 132 8.81 5.69 18.43
CA GLU A 132 9.15 6.26 19.73
C GLU A 132 10.68 6.18 19.94
N LYS A 133 11.19 6.60 21.10
CA LYS A 133 12.64 6.62 21.39
C LYS A 133 13.38 5.33 21.03
N THR A 134 12.80 4.17 21.32
CA THR A 134 13.50 2.88 21.23
C THR A 134 12.98 1.98 20.12
N HIS A 135 11.75 2.18 19.65
CA HIS A 135 11.11 1.31 18.67
C HIS A 135 10.44 2.10 17.57
N ALA A 136 10.42 1.52 16.38
CA ALA A 136 9.57 1.95 15.28
C ALA A 136 8.67 0.79 14.87
N ALA A 137 7.44 1.10 14.46
CA ALA A 137 6.47 0.13 14.00
C ALA A 137 5.85 0.57 12.67
N GLY A 138 5.51 -0.42 11.85
CA GLY A 138 4.83 -0.23 10.59
C GLY A 138 3.68 -1.22 10.48
N VAL A 139 2.55 -0.78 9.95
CA VAL A 139 1.43 -1.64 9.56
C VAL A 139 1.07 -1.37 8.12
N ALA A 140 0.78 -2.42 7.36
CA ALA A 140 0.33 -2.35 5.98
C ALA A 140 -0.94 -3.19 5.79
N VAL A 141 -1.87 -2.66 5.01
CA VAL A 141 -3.10 -3.35 4.58
C VAL A 141 -3.15 -3.31 3.07
N VAL A 142 -3.33 -4.48 2.45
CA VAL A 142 -3.53 -4.61 1.00
C VAL A 142 -5.00 -4.85 0.72
N GLU A 143 -5.57 -4.01 -0.13
CA GLU A 143 -6.95 -4.08 -0.57
C GLU A 143 -7.00 -4.42 -2.06
N ARG A 144 -7.87 -5.35 -2.44
CA ARG A 144 -8.23 -5.55 -3.84
C ARG A 144 -9.31 -4.55 -4.22
N VAL A 145 -9.08 -3.90 -5.35
CA VAL A 145 -9.95 -2.87 -5.89
C VAL A 145 -10.53 -3.39 -7.20
N VAL A 146 -11.85 -3.36 -7.30
CA VAL A 146 -12.51 -3.67 -8.57
C VAL A 146 -12.40 -2.42 -9.43
N LEU A 147 -11.66 -2.52 -10.53
CA LEU A 147 -11.58 -1.43 -11.49
C LEU A 147 -12.91 -1.33 -12.21
N GLN A 148 -13.62 -0.24 -11.99
CA GLN A 148 -14.70 0.15 -12.88
C GLN A 148 -14.05 0.52 -14.21
N VAL A 149 -14.22 -0.33 -15.22
CA VAL A 149 -13.91 0.03 -16.60
C VAL A 149 -14.94 1.10 -16.98
N PRO A 150 -14.53 2.35 -17.29
CA PRO A 150 -15.47 3.31 -17.85
C PRO A 150 -15.81 2.81 -19.25
N PHE A 151 -17.04 2.34 -19.45
CA PHE A 151 -17.62 2.17 -20.78
C PHE A 151 -18.00 3.55 -21.33
#